data_AF-A0A1J9XU11-F1
#
_entry.id   AF-A0A1J9XU11-F1
#
_cell.length_a   1.000
_cell.length_b   1.000
_cell.length_c   1.000
_cell.angle_alpha   90.00
_cell.angle_beta   90.00
_cell.angle_gamma   90.00
#
_symmetry.space_group_name_H-M   'P 1'
#
loop_
_entity.id
_entity.type
_entity.pdbx_description
1 polymer ?
#
loop_
_entity_poly.entity_id
_entity_poly.type
_entity_poly.pdbx_seq_one_letter_code
_entity_poly.pdbx_strand_id
1 'polypeptide(L)'
;MKSIEQIVDELTADNLEEGKSLLKNHILLMKYGMEHHELNEEEMTEILKWVQGRDQLRKDVPELRDLHLIKKFQAVLDEFIHSIILNGYVEDAVEILESVLKSMGAVAHIVKIMFIGKRKVNRNSLEMVEELKRECYNLMEQRAAVGLHAQIFHVLGFIHSVQFDLEERSQEHGRSVIGFLTDFKTNELKSVQQFQTEDHIPEVKNIVSKEYGIELQRRIYMWKSLTIIFTSPYALEKMYKEIYAENDKT
;
A
#
# COMPACT_ATOMS: atom_id res chain seq x y z
N MET A 1 34.44 -4.21 6.34
CA MET A 1 33.98 -2.88 5.90
C MET A 1 33.52 -2.11 7.12
N LYS A 2 33.78 -0.80 7.23
CA LYS A 2 33.29 -0.01 8.37
C LYS A 2 31.78 0.16 8.25
N SER A 3 31.03 0.01 9.35
CA SER A 3 29.61 0.36 9.38
C SER A 3 29.43 1.88 9.31
N ILE A 4 28.24 2.35 8.98
CA ILE A 4 27.90 3.79 9.01
C ILE A 4 28.22 4.38 10.40
N GLU A 5 27.89 3.66 11.46
CA GLU A 5 28.17 4.05 12.85
C GLU A 5 29.68 4.20 13.09
N GLN A 6 30.48 3.23 12.64
CA GLN A 6 31.94 3.29 12.75
C GLN A 6 32.54 4.45 11.96
N ILE A 7 32.00 4.76 10.77
CA ILE A 7 32.45 5.91 9.99
C ILE A 7 32.15 7.21 10.73
N VAL A 8 30.95 7.34 11.32
CA VAL A 8 30.54 8.52 12.11
C VAL A 8 31.42 8.69 13.37
N ASP A 9 31.68 7.60 14.10
CA ASP A 9 32.44 7.63 15.35
C ASP A 9 33.92 8.00 15.13
N GLU A 10 34.46 7.74 13.94
CA GLU A 10 35.85 8.04 13.57
C GLU A 10 36.03 9.39 12.85
N LEU A 11 34.96 10.17 12.68
CA LEU A 11 35.04 11.50 12.05
C LEU A 11 35.88 12.45 12.91
N THR A 12 36.90 13.03 12.30
CA THR A 12 37.75 14.09 12.84
C THR A 12 37.76 15.29 11.90
N ALA A 13 38.34 16.41 12.34
CA ALA A 13 38.50 17.57 11.47
C ALA A 13 39.35 17.27 10.22
N ASP A 14 40.30 16.33 10.34
CA ASP A 14 41.28 16.02 9.29
C ASP A 14 40.73 15.07 8.21
N ASN A 15 39.75 14.22 8.55
CA ASN A 15 39.17 13.22 7.63
C ASN A 15 37.71 13.53 7.21
N LEU A 16 37.19 14.70 7.60
CA LEU A 16 35.77 15.04 7.49
C LEU A 16 35.22 14.90 6.06
N GLU A 17 35.94 15.38 5.06
CA GLU A 17 35.46 15.38 3.67
C GLU A 17 35.49 13.98 3.04
N GLU A 18 36.50 13.18 3.36
CA GLU A 18 36.57 11.76 2.95
C GLU A 18 35.44 10.96 3.63
N GLY A 19 35.26 11.14 4.94
CA GLY A 19 34.19 10.49 5.70
C GLY A 19 32.79 10.87 5.20
N LYS A 20 32.54 12.14 4.87
CA LYS A 20 31.28 12.59 4.24
C LYS A 20 31.04 11.91 2.89
N SER A 21 32.07 11.82 2.06
CA SER A 21 31.98 11.17 0.75
C SER A 21 31.61 9.70 0.89
N LEU A 22 32.30 8.98 1.78
CA LEU A 22 32.06 7.57 2.06
C LEU A 22 30.64 7.33 2.62
N LEU A 23 30.20 8.15 3.57
CA LEU A 23 28.84 8.11 4.11
C LEU A 23 27.78 8.32 3.01
N LYS A 24 28.00 9.28 2.12
CA LYS A 24 27.10 9.55 1.00
C LYS A 24 27.01 8.35 0.06
N ASN A 25 28.14 7.70 -0.23
CA ASN A 25 28.17 6.49 -1.04
C ASN A 25 27.41 5.34 -0.37
N HIS A 26 27.62 5.09 0.92
CA HIS A 26 26.86 4.08 1.66
C HIS A 26 25.35 4.35 1.62
N ILE A 27 24.92 5.58 1.91
CA ILE A 27 23.49 5.97 1.86
C ILE A 27 22.91 5.73 0.46
N LEU A 28 23.67 6.05 -0.59
CA LEU A 28 23.23 5.83 -1.97
C LEU A 28 23.14 4.34 -2.31
N LEU A 29 24.10 3.52 -1.89
CA LEU A 29 24.04 2.07 -2.10
C LEU A 29 22.87 1.44 -1.35
N MET A 30 22.60 1.88 -0.12
CA MET A 30 21.40 1.46 0.61
C MET A 30 20.13 1.82 -0.15
N LYS A 31 20.03 3.05 -0.66
CA LYS A 31 18.89 3.48 -1.51
C LYS A 31 18.68 2.56 -2.73
N TYR A 32 19.76 1.96 -3.26
CA TYR A 32 19.69 1.04 -4.39
C TYR A 32 19.67 -0.45 -4.00
N GLY A 33 19.41 -0.76 -2.73
CA GLY A 33 19.27 -2.15 -2.24
C GLY A 33 20.59 -2.91 -2.13
N MET A 34 21.72 -2.20 -2.13
CA MET A 34 23.06 -2.77 -1.97
C MET A 34 23.57 -2.53 -0.55
N GLU A 35 22.77 -2.83 0.47
CA GLU A 35 23.12 -2.59 1.88
C GLU A 35 24.20 -3.57 2.38
N HIS A 36 24.16 -4.80 1.87
CA HIS A 36 25.08 -5.89 2.22
C HIS A 36 25.96 -6.25 1.03
N HIS A 37 26.89 -5.36 0.69
CA HIS A 37 27.79 -5.50 -0.44
C HIS A 37 29.24 -5.76 0.02
N GLU A 38 30.01 -6.50 -0.78
CA GLU A 38 31.45 -6.74 -0.54
C GLU A 38 32.34 -5.84 -1.42
N LEU A 39 31.78 -4.75 -1.96
CA LEU A 39 32.47 -3.83 -2.87
C LEU A 39 33.54 -2.98 -2.16
N ASN A 40 34.66 -2.76 -2.84
CA ASN A 40 35.63 -1.73 -2.48
C ASN A 40 35.17 -0.32 -2.94
N GLU A 41 35.89 0.74 -2.55
CA GLU A 41 35.49 2.13 -2.82
C GLU A 41 35.44 2.50 -4.31
N GLU A 42 36.35 1.97 -5.12
CA GLU A 42 36.37 2.20 -6.57
C GLU A 42 35.14 1.55 -7.23
N GLU A 43 34.86 0.29 -6.87
CA GLU A 43 33.69 -0.47 -7.34
C GLU A 43 32.37 0.20 -6.92
N MET A 44 32.28 0.68 -5.67
CA MET A 44 31.14 1.45 -5.18
C MET A 44 30.92 2.69 -6.05
N THR A 45 31.99 3.44 -6.33
CA THR A 45 31.93 4.68 -7.10
C THR A 45 31.50 4.42 -8.55
N GLU A 46 32.03 3.37 -9.18
CA GLU A 46 31.67 3.00 -10.54
C GLU A 46 30.19 2.60 -10.65
N ILE A 47 29.72 1.72 -9.75
CA ILE A 47 28.30 1.30 -9.72
C ILE A 47 27.39 2.51 -9.49
N LEU A 48 27.72 3.37 -8.53
CA LEU A 48 26.92 4.57 -8.25
C LEU A 48 26.85 5.50 -9.45
N LYS A 49 27.96 5.70 -10.18
CA LYS A 49 27.99 6.50 -11.41
C LYS A 49 27.04 5.94 -12.47
N TRP A 50 27.04 4.62 -12.67
CA TRP A 50 26.13 3.95 -13.60
C TRP A 50 24.66 4.10 -13.18
N VAL A 51 24.34 3.81 -11.93
CA VAL A 51 22.95 3.86 -11.43
C VAL A 51 22.42 5.29 -11.46
N GLN A 52 23.21 6.27 -11.01
CA GLN A 52 22.83 7.69 -11.08
C GLN A 52 22.67 8.19 -12.51
N GLY A 53 23.52 7.74 -13.44
CA GLY A 53 23.37 8.05 -14.87
C GLY A 53 22.05 7.54 -15.43
N ARG A 54 21.62 6.33 -15.06
CA ARG A 54 20.31 5.78 -15.46
C ARG A 54 19.15 6.54 -14.82
N ASP A 55 19.26 6.89 -13.55
CA ASP A 55 18.26 7.71 -12.88
C ASP A 55 18.12 9.07 -13.55
N GLN A 56 19.24 9.73 -13.90
CA GLN A 56 19.24 11.00 -14.61
C GLN A 56 18.60 10.88 -16.00
N LEU A 57 18.94 9.83 -16.77
CA LEU A 57 18.28 9.57 -18.05
C LEU A 57 16.76 9.42 -17.91
N ARG A 58 16.29 8.69 -16.88
CA ARG A 58 14.85 8.63 -16.57
C ARG A 58 14.27 9.97 -16.15
N LYS A 59 15.08 10.88 -15.60
CA LYS A 59 14.61 12.25 -15.32
C LYS A 59 14.41 13.07 -16.57
N ASP A 60 15.25 12.86 -17.55
CA ASP A 60 15.30 13.65 -18.76
C ASP A 60 14.34 13.12 -19.84
N VAL A 61 13.86 11.88 -19.70
CA VAL A 61 12.90 11.23 -20.62
C VAL A 61 11.58 10.94 -19.90
N PRO A 62 10.56 11.82 -20.00
CA PRO A 62 9.28 11.68 -19.31
C PRO A 62 8.55 10.35 -19.57
N GLU A 63 8.69 9.79 -20.77
CA GLU A 63 8.08 8.52 -21.20
C GLU A 63 8.61 7.33 -20.37
N LEU A 64 9.86 7.42 -19.88
CA LEU A 64 10.44 6.41 -18.98
C LEU A 64 9.93 6.51 -17.54
N ARG A 65 9.21 7.59 -17.20
CA ARG A 65 8.56 7.79 -15.90
C ARG A 65 7.06 7.51 -15.91
N ASP A 66 6.48 7.19 -17.07
CA ASP A 66 5.05 7.10 -17.18
C ASP A 66 4.50 6.06 -16.17
N LEU A 67 3.62 6.52 -15.27
CA LEU A 67 3.08 5.75 -14.15
C LEU A 67 1.75 5.09 -14.53
N HIS A 68 1.55 4.78 -15.82
CA HIS A 68 0.26 4.36 -16.36
C HIS A 68 -0.39 3.22 -15.56
N LEU A 69 0.38 2.16 -15.23
CA LEU A 69 -0.18 1.02 -14.48
C LEU A 69 -0.63 1.43 -13.07
N ILE A 70 0.16 2.27 -12.41
CA ILE A 70 -0.17 2.77 -11.07
C ILE A 70 -1.40 3.66 -11.14
N LYS A 71 -1.46 4.60 -12.08
CA LYS A 71 -2.64 5.48 -12.26
C LYS A 71 -3.90 4.68 -12.56
N LYS A 72 -3.80 3.63 -13.39
CA LYS A 72 -4.93 2.75 -13.68
C LYS A 72 -5.34 1.93 -12.44
N PHE A 73 -4.38 1.47 -11.65
CA PHE A 73 -4.66 0.79 -10.38
C PHE A 73 -5.29 1.74 -9.36
N GLN A 74 -4.84 2.99 -9.26
CA GLN A 74 -5.44 4.01 -8.39
C GLN A 74 -6.92 4.21 -8.74
N ALA A 75 -7.28 4.27 -10.02
CA ALA A 75 -8.67 4.37 -10.46
C ALA A 75 -9.51 3.13 -10.08
N VAL A 76 -8.94 1.92 -10.22
CA VAL A 76 -9.59 0.68 -9.76
C VAL A 76 -9.79 0.69 -8.24
N LEU A 77 -8.81 1.16 -7.48
CA LEU A 77 -8.92 1.29 -6.03
C LEU A 77 -9.97 2.33 -5.64
N ASP A 78 -10.03 3.48 -6.33
CA ASP A 78 -11.06 4.51 -6.14
C ASP A 78 -12.46 3.91 -6.33
N GLU A 79 -12.69 3.19 -7.44
CA GLU A 79 -13.98 2.56 -7.73
C GLU A 79 -14.38 1.56 -6.64
N PHE A 80 -13.43 0.74 -6.19
CA PHE A 80 -13.65 -0.24 -5.14
C PHE A 80 -13.98 0.41 -3.79
N ILE A 81 -13.17 1.37 -3.35
CA ILE A 81 -13.37 2.11 -2.10
C ILE A 81 -14.69 2.88 -2.11
N HIS A 82 -15.01 3.54 -3.23
CA HIS A 82 -16.27 4.25 -3.39
C HIS A 82 -17.48 3.31 -3.25
N SER A 83 -17.41 2.12 -3.84
CA SER A 83 -18.47 1.12 -3.71
C SER A 83 -18.71 0.70 -2.26
N ILE A 84 -17.65 0.51 -1.47
CA ILE A 84 -17.74 0.13 -0.05
C ILE A 84 -18.41 1.26 0.75
N ILE A 85 -18.03 2.51 0.50
CA ILE A 85 -18.59 3.69 1.16
C ILE A 85 -20.07 3.85 0.83
N LEU A 86 -20.47 3.71 -0.45
CA LEU A 86 -21.87 3.81 -0.87
C LEU A 86 -22.77 2.77 -0.20
N ASN A 87 -22.22 1.61 0.17
CA ASN A 87 -22.94 0.56 0.90
C ASN A 87 -22.93 0.76 2.43
N GLY A 88 -22.36 1.87 2.93
CA GLY A 88 -22.41 2.25 4.34
C GLY A 88 -21.25 1.76 5.20
N TYR A 89 -20.16 1.27 4.59
CA TYR A 89 -19.05 0.61 5.30
C TYR A 89 -17.77 1.45 5.30
N VAL A 90 -17.86 2.69 5.77
CA VAL A 90 -16.73 3.64 5.79
C VAL A 90 -15.52 3.11 6.58
N GLU A 91 -15.75 2.42 7.69
CA GLU A 91 -14.67 1.80 8.48
C GLU A 91 -13.89 0.77 7.67
N ASP A 92 -14.58 -0.09 6.90
CA ASP A 92 -13.92 -1.10 6.08
C ASP A 92 -13.08 -0.47 4.96
N ALA A 93 -13.54 0.66 4.40
CA ALA A 93 -12.78 1.42 3.42
C ALA A 93 -11.48 1.98 4.02
N VAL A 94 -11.54 2.49 5.27
CA VAL A 94 -10.36 2.93 6.02
C VAL A 94 -9.40 1.77 6.25
N GLU A 95 -9.91 0.62 6.68
CA GLU A 95 -9.08 -0.55 6.95
C GLU A 95 -8.39 -1.11 5.71
N ILE A 96 -9.07 -1.14 4.56
CA ILE A 96 -8.45 -1.56 3.30
C ILE A 96 -7.30 -0.62 2.92
N LEU A 97 -7.48 0.70 3.07
CA LEU A 97 -6.42 1.66 2.79
C LEU A 97 -5.26 1.53 3.79
N GLU A 98 -5.53 1.29 5.07
CA GLU A 98 -4.49 0.98 6.04
C GLU A 98 -3.72 -0.29 5.67
N SER A 99 -4.40 -1.35 5.21
CA SER A 99 -3.76 -2.58 4.77
C SER A 99 -2.86 -2.38 3.55
N VAL A 100 -3.28 -1.54 2.60
CA VAL A 100 -2.45 -1.14 1.47
C VAL A 100 -1.21 -0.37 1.93
N LEU A 101 -1.33 0.53 2.91
CA LEU A 101 -0.16 1.18 3.52
C LEU A 101 0.73 0.20 4.29
N LYS A 102 0.15 -0.76 5.01
CA LYS A 102 0.88 -1.80 5.76
C LYS A 102 1.64 -2.74 4.83
N SER A 103 1.08 -3.11 3.67
CA SER A 103 1.78 -3.92 2.66
C SER A 103 2.95 -3.17 2.04
N MET A 104 2.89 -1.83 2.07
CA MET A 104 4.02 -0.97 1.77
C MET A 104 5.01 -0.84 2.95
N GLY A 105 4.73 -1.33 4.14
CA GLY A 105 5.59 -1.09 5.32
C GLY A 105 5.48 0.36 5.83
N ALA A 106 4.42 1.08 5.49
CA ALA A 106 4.21 2.48 5.85
C ALA A 106 3.41 2.63 7.16
N VAL A 107 3.64 1.77 8.15
CA VAL A 107 2.94 1.80 9.45
C VAL A 107 3.12 3.16 10.16
N ALA A 108 4.33 3.71 10.11
CA ALA A 108 4.62 5.02 10.68
C ALA A 108 3.80 6.15 10.01
N HIS A 109 3.47 6.01 8.73
CA HIS A 109 2.65 6.99 8.01
C HIS A 109 1.19 6.95 8.49
N ILE A 110 0.64 5.75 8.74
CA ILE A 110 -0.68 5.58 9.36
C ILE A 110 -0.73 6.28 10.72
N VAL A 111 0.25 6.01 11.59
CA VAL A 111 0.35 6.65 12.92
C VAL A 111 0.47 8.17 12.80
N LYS A 112 1.28 8.66 11.86
CA LYS A 112 1.42 10.11 11.61
C LYS A 112 0.09 10.76 11.24
N ILE A 113 -0.68 10.14 10.34
CA ILE A 113 -2.01 10.62 9.93
C ILE A 113 -2.94 10.65 11.14
N MET A 114 -2.95 9.58 11.94
CA MET A 114 -3.83 9.46 13.10
C MET A 114 -3.49 10.42 14.26
N PHE A 115 -2.22 10.79 14.45
CA PHE A 115 -1.77 11.43 15.71
C PHE A 115 -0.97 12.74 15.56
N ILE A 116 -0.29 12.99 14.43
CA ILE A 116 0.69 14.09 14.32
C ILE A 116 0.11 15.31 13.58
N GLY A 117 -0.93 15.12 12.77
CA GLY A 117 -1.79 16.23 12.38
C GLY A 117 -2.61 16.65 13.60
N LYS A 118 -2.65 17.94 13.96
CA LYS A 118 -3.51 18.49 15.04
C LYS A 118 -5.03 18.26 14.83
N ARG A 119 -5.42 17.41 13.89
CA ARG A 119 -6.78 16.98 13.62
C ARG A 119 -7.01 15.69 14.41
N LYS A 120 -7.90 15.74 15.40
CA LYS A 120 -8.54 14.52 15.90
C LYS A 120 -9.50 14.03 14.81
N VAL A 121 -8.96 13.50 13.70
CA VAL A 121 -9.79 12.95 12.63
C VAL A 121 -10.49 11.73 13.21
N ASN A 122 -11.82 11.69 13.12
CA ASN A 122 -12.54 10.48 13.45
C ASN A 122 -12.07 9.36 12.51
N ARG A 123 -11.55 8.26 13.06
CA ARG A 123 -11.05 7.13 12.27
C ARG A 123 -12.11 6.65 11.27
N ASN A 124 -13.37 6.61 11.66
CA ASN A 124 -14.46 6.10 10.83
C ASN A 124 -15.14 7.26 10.06
N SER A 125 -14.37 8.02 9.29
CA SER A 125 -14.88 9.18 8.55
C SER A 125 -14.36 9.24 7.11
N LEU A 126 -15.12 9.95 6.26
CA LEU A 126 -14.70 10.23 4.88
C LEU A 126 -13.42 11.07 4.82
N GLU A 127 -13.18 11.93 5.82
CA GLU A 127 -11.92 12.68 5.91
C GLU A 127 -10.73 11.72 6.07
N MET A 128 -10.86 10.71 6.94
CA MET A 128 -9.81 9.69 7.11
C MET A 128 -9.56 8.90 5.82
N VAL A 129 -10.62 8.50 5.11
CA VAL A 129 -10.51 7.81 3.81
C VAL A 129 -9.67 8.64 2.84
N GLU A 130 -9.97 9.93 2.68
CA GLU A 130 -9.25 10.79 1.73
C GLU A 130 -7.79 11.03 2.14
N GLU A 131 -7.50 11.16 3.43
CA GLU A 131 -6.11 11.29 3.90
C GLU A 131 -5.29 10.02 3.66
N LEU A 132 -5.83 8.85 4.01
CA LEU A 132 -5.16 7.57 3.77
C LEU A 132 -4.99 7.30 2.27
N LYS A 133 -6.02 7.59 1.47
CA LYS A 133 -5.99 7.43 0.02
C LYS A 133 -4.90 8.27 -0.63
N ARG A 134 -4.81 9.55 -0.25
CA ARG A 134 -3.73 10.43 -0.72
C ARG A 134 -2.35 9.89 -0.35
N GLU A 135 -2.19 9.36 0.86
CA GLU A 135 -0.93 8.78 1.29
C GLU A 135 -0.58 7.50 0.53
N CYS A 136 -1.57 6.62 0.29
CA CYS A 136 -1.44 5.44 -0.57
C CYS A 136 -0.89 5.86 -1.94
N TYR A 137 -1.53 6.83 -2.58
CA TYR A 137 -1.18 7.26 -3.94
C TYR A 137 0.23 7.82 -4.01
N ASN A 138 0.59 8.70 -3.07
CA ASN A 138 1.94 9.24 -2.98
C ASN A 138 3.01 8.14 -2.87
N LEU A 139 2.80 7.14 -2.00
CA LEU A 139 3.75 6.07 -1.79
C LEU A 139 3.81 5.08 -2.97
N MET A 140 2.67 4.78 -3.59
CA MET A 140 2.62 3.95 -4.81
C MET A 140 3.44 4.58 -5.93
N GLU A 141 3.25 5.87 -6.18
CA GLU A 141 3.97 6.61 -7.22
C GLU A 141 5.48 6.68 -6.94
N GLN A 142 5.86 6.95 -5.69
CA GLN A 142 7.27 6.99 -5.28
C GLN A 142 7.97 5.65 -5.49
N ARG A 143 7.32 4.53 -5.16
CA ARG A 143 7.91 3.19 -5.27
C ARG A 143 8.00 2.71 -6.70
N ALA A 144 7.03 3.07 -7.52
CA ALA A 144 6.93 2.59 -8.88
C ALA A 144 7.69 3.48 -9.90
N ALA A 145 8.18 4.65 -9.48
CA ALA A 145 8.96 5.58 -10.30
C ALA A 145 10.27 5.00 -10.89
N VAL A 146 10.67 3.78 -10.46
CA VAL A 146 11.86 3.08 -10.96
C VAL A 146 11.62 2.44 -12.34
N GLY A 147 10.36 2.32 -12.78
CA GLY A 147 9.99 1.92 -14.14
C GLY A 147 8.96 0.79 -14.19
N LEU A 148 8.69 0.27 -15.39
CA LEU A 148 7.59 -0.68 -15.66
C LEU A 148 7.62 -1.94 -14.78
N HIS A 149 8.79 -2.55 -14.58
CA HIS A 149 8.91 -3.74 -13.73
C HIS A 149 8.51 -3.45 -12.28
N ALA A 150 8.89 -2.29 -11.74
CA ALA A 150 8.49 -1.87 -10.40
C ALA A 150 6.98 -1.61 -10.35
N GLN A 151 6.42 -0.97 -11.37
CA GLN A 151 4.97 -0.79 -11.47
C GLN A 151 4.21 -2.14 -11.48
N ILE A 152 4.63 -3.09 -12.31
CA ILE A 152 4.01 -4.43 -12.37
C ILE A 152 4.12 -5.13 -11.01
N PHE A 153 5.31 -5.15 -10.42
CA PHE A 153 5.55 -5.79 -9.13
C PHE A 153 4.65 -5.20 -8.04
N HIS A 154 4.59 -3.88 -7.94
CA HIS A 154 3.77 -3.19 -6.93
C HIS A 154 2.28 -3.37 -7.19
N VAL A 155 1.79 -3.17 -8.41
CA VAL A 155 0.36 -3.34 -8.73
C VAL A 155 -0.10 -4.76 -8.44
N LEU A 156 0.63 -5.79 -8.89
CA LEU A 156 0.27 -7.18 -8.58
C LEU A 156 0.35 -7.47 -7.08
N GLY A 157 1.37 -6.95 -6.39
CA GLY A 157 1.48 -7.05 -4.94
C GLY A 157 0.27 -6.47 -4.21
N PHE A 158 -0.16 -5.26 -4.58
CA PHE A 158 -1.33 -4.61 -3.99
C PHE A 158 -2.63 -5.37 -4.28
N ILE A 159 -2.81 -5.85 -5.52
CA ILE A 159 -3.95 -6.70 -5.89
C ILE A 159 -4.05 -7.90 -4.98
N HIS A 160 -2.95 -8.61 -4.78
CA HIS A 160 -2.90 -9.79 -3.92
C HIS A 160 -3.09 -9.47 -2.45
N SER A 161 -2.49 -8.40 -1.93
CA SER A 161 -2.68 -8.01 -0.52
C SER A 161 -4.15 -7.68 -0.22
N VAL A 162 -4.81 -6.88 -1.05
CA VAL A 162 -6.24 -6.57 -0.86
C VAL A 162 -7.10 -7.82 -1.03
N GLN A 163 -6.80 -8.67 -2.02
CA GLN A 163 -7.54 -9.92 -2.23
C GLN A 163 -7.44 -10.86 -1.03
N PHE A 164 -6.24 -11.00 -0.45
CA PHE A 164 -5.99 -11.82 0.72
C PHE A 164 -6.80 -11.33 1.92
N ASP A 165 -6.74 -10.02 2.22
CA ASP A 165 -7.49 -9.43 3.33
C ASP A 165 -9.01 -9.62 3.19
N LEU A 166 -9.54 -9.47 1.98
CA LEU A 166 -10.98 -9.69 1.72
C LEU A 166 -11.37 -11.16 1.92
N GLU A 167 -10.56 -12.10 1.43
CA GLU A 167 -10.81 -13.53 1.59
C GLU A 167 -10.69 -13.96 3.05
N GLU A 168 -9.69 -13.47 3.79
CA GLU A 168 -9.52 -13.75 5.22
C GLU A 168 -10.72 -13.24 6.02
N ARG A 169 -11.13 -11.98 5.83
CA ARG A 169 -12.32 -11.40 6.49
C ARG A 169 -13.58 -12.21 6.19
N SER A 170 -13.73 -12.65 4.95
CA SER A 170 -14.87 -13.47 4.55
C SER A 170 -14.85 -14.85 5.19
N GLN A 171 -13.68 -15.48 5.35
CA GLN A 171 -13.56 -16.82 5.95
C GLN A 171 -13.75 -16.77 7.47
N GLU A 172 -13.22 -15.73 8.12
CA GLU A 172 -13.28 -15.55 9.57
C GLU A 172 -14.62 -14.94 10.05
N HIS A 173 -15.44 -14.39 9.14
CA HIS A 173 -16.71 -13.73 9.49
C HIS A 173 -17.59 -14.59 10.41
N GLY A 174 -17.75 -15.88 10.12
CA GLY A 174 -18.54 -16.78 10.96
C GLY A 174 -18.00 -16.90 12.39
N ARG A 175 -16.68 -16.92 12.57
CA ARG A 175 -16.05 -16.93 13.90
C ARG A 175 -16.26 -15.62 14.64
N SER A 176 -16.15 -14.48 13.94
CA SER A 176 -16.45 -13.17 14.53
C SER A 176 -17.90 -13.08 14.99
N VAL A 177 -18.86 -13.53 14.17
CA VAL A 177 -20.28 -13.56 14.54
C VAL A 177 -20.52 -14.42 15.78
N ILE A 178 -19.97 -15.64 15.82
CA ILE A 178 -20.07 -16.52 17.00
C ILE A 178 -19.47 -15.82 18.22
N GLY A 179 -18.32 -15.19 18.09
CA GLY A 179 -17.66 -14.44 19.16
C GLY A 179 -18.52 -13.32 19.72
N PHE A 180 -19.17 -12.52 18.87
CA PHE A 180 -20.06 -11.44 19.30
C PHE A 180 -21.36 -11.95 19.93
N LEU A 181 -21.89 -13.06 19.43
CA LEU A 181 -23.13 -13.67 19.95
C LEU A 181 -22.89 -14.46 21.25
N THR A 182 -21.66 -14.82 21.58
CA THR A 182 -21.36 -15.59 22.81
C THR A 182 -21.36 -14.67 24.04
N ASP A 183 -22.17 -15.00 25.04
CA ASP A 183 -22.03 -14.40 26.37
C ASP A 183 -20.88 -15.10 27.10
N PHE A 184 -19.76 -14.40 27.30
CA PHE A 184 -18.58 -14.97 27.95
C PHE A 184 -18.74 -15.24 29.45
N LYS A 185 -19.80 -14.72 30.11
CA LYS A 185 -20.07 -15.03 31.52
C LYS A 185 -20.79 -16.37 31.67
N THR A 186 -21.70 -16.69 30.75
CA THR A 186 -22.50 -17.91 30.78
C THR A 186 -22.02 -18.98 29.80
N ASN A 187 -21.16 -18.60 28.85
CA ASN A 187 -20.72 -19.38 27.70
C ASN A 187 -21.87 -19.84 26.78
N GLU A 188 -22.99 -19.12 26.80
CA GLU A 188 -24.18 -19.40 25.97
C GLU A 188 -24.21 -18.51 24.72
N LEU A 189 -24.73 -19.06 23.62
CA LEU A 189 -24.90 -18.33 22.36
C LEU A 189 -26.24 -17.58 22.33
N LYS A 190 -26.18 -16.27 22.21
CA LYS A 190 -27.36 -15.39 22.06
C LYS A 190 -27.89 -15.46 20.64
N SER A 191 -29.21 -15.28 20.51
CA SER A 191 -29.83 -15.05 19.20
C SER A 191 -29.45 -13.67 18.65
N VAL A 192 -29.47 -13.53 17.32
CA VAL A 192 -29.24 -12.23 16.65
C VAL A 192 -30.23 -11.17 17.14
N GLN A 193 -31.49 -11.54 17.41
CA GLN A 193 -32.50 -10.61 17.92
C GLN A 193 -32.13 -10.07 19.30
N GLN A 194 -31.67 -10.92 20.21
CA GLN A 194 -31.19 -10.50 21.53
C GLN A 194 -30.00 -9.53 21.39
N PHE A 195 -29.02 -9.89 20.56
CA PHE A 195 -27.85 -9.04 20.30
C PHE A 195 -28.22 -7.65 19.75
N GLN A 196 -29.19 -7.57 18.83
CA GLN A 196 -29.62 -6.29 18.25
C GLN A 196 -30.27 -5.35 19.27
N THR A 197 -30.87 -5.88 20.33
CA THR A 197 -31.46 -5.07 21.41
C THR A 197 -30.44 -4.56 22.43
N GLU A 198 -29.21 -5.10 22.43
CA GLU A 198 -28.14 -4.66 23.32
C GLU A 198 -27.55 -3.31 22.87
N ASP A 199 -26.95 -2.60 23.82
CA ASP A 199 -26.27 -1.32 23.56
C ASP A 199 -24.87 -1.58 23.01
N HIS A 200 -24.77 -1.61 21.67
CA HIS A 200 -23.53 -1.75 20.90
C HIS A 200 -23.44 -0.66 19.85
N ILE A 201 -22.21 -0.33 19.46
CA ILE A 201 -21.97 0.60 18.36
C ILE A 201 -22.54 0.03 17.03
N PRO A 202 -23.05 0.87 16.12
CA PRO A 202 -23.68 0.42 14.87
C PRO A 202 -22.81 -0.50 14.02
N GLU A 203 -21.50 -0.28 14.00
CA GLU A 203 -20.53 -1.04 13.21
C GLU A 203 -20.49 -2.51 13.65
N VAL A 204 -20.47 -2.75 14.96
CA VAL A 204 -20.54 -4.09 15.55
C VAL A 204 -21.88 -4.77 15.23
N LYS A 205 -22.99 -4.03 15.29
CA LYS A 205 -24.32 -4.55 14.91
C LYS A 205 -24.39 -4.93 13.44
N ASN A 206 -23.73 -4.16 12.57
CA ASN A 206 -23.66 -4.46 11.14
C ASN A 206 -22.86 -5.73 10.87
N ILE A 207 -21.73 -5.96 11.55
CA ILE A 207 -20.90 -7.17 11.35
C ILE A 207 -21.70 -8.46 11.61
N VAL A 208 -22.60 -8.44 12.60
CA VAL A 208 -23.43 -9.60 12.96
C VAL A 208 -24.60 -9.83 11.98
N SER A 209 -24.88 -8.87 11.11
CA SER A 209 -25.97 -8.97 10.12
C SER A 209 -25.66 -9.97 9.00
N LYS A 210 -26.72 -10.51 8.39
CA LYS A 210 -26.60 -11.37 7.21
C LYS A 210 -26.11 -10.57 6.00
N GLU A 211 -26.56 -9.32 5.92
CA GLU A 211 -26.27 -8.37 4.86
C GLU A 211 -24.76 -8.12 4.76
N TYR A 212 -24.07 -8.03 5.89
CA TYR A 212 -22.61 -7.90 5.91
C TYR A 212 -21.89 -9.11 5.32
N GLY A 213 -22.33 -10.34 5.63
CA GLY A 213 -21.75 -11.55 5.03
C GLY A 213 -21.91 -11.59 3.50
N ILE A 214 -23.06 -11.13 2.98
CA ILE A 214 -23.29 -10.99 1.53
C ILE A 214 -22.38 -9.92 0.94
N GLU A 215 -22.22 -8.80 1.64
CA GLU A 215 -21.36 -7.71 1.23
C GLU A 215 -19.88 -8.14 1.12
N LEU A 216 -19.39 -8.97 2.05
CA LEU A 216 -18.02 -9.52 1.97
C LEU A 216 -17.82 -10.33 0.68
N GLN A 217 -18.79 -11.17 0.29
CA GLN A 217 -18.73 -11.91 -0.98
C GLN A 217 -18.77 -10.98 -2.20
N ARG A 218 -19.63 -9.96 -2.16
CA ARG A 218 -19.75 -8.96 -3.23
C ARG A 218 -18.43 -8.24 -3.45
N ARG A 219 -17.74 -7.85 -2.38
CA ARG A 219 -16.43 -7.18 -2.45
C ARG A 219 -15.36 -8.06 -3.06
N ILE A 220 -15.28 -9.34 -2.69
CA ILE A 220 -14.35 -10.30 -3.31
C ILE A 220 -14.61 -10.39 -4.82
N TYR A 221 -15.88 -10.55 -5.22
CA TYR A 221 -16.25 -10.64 -6.62
C TYR A 221 -15.91 -9.35 -7.40
N MET A 222 -16.23 -8.19 -6.83
CA MET A 222 -15.95 -6.89 -7.42
C MET A 222 -14.44 -6.67 -7.58
N TRP A 223 -13.64 -6.96 -6.54
CA TRP A 223 -12.20 -6.81 -6.60
C TRP A 223 -11.57 -7.69 -7.70
N LYS A 224 -11.97 -8.96 -7.79
CA LYS A 224 -11.53 -9.87 -8.87
C LYS A 224 -11.90 -9.33 -10.25
N SER A 225 -13.10 -8.77 -10.39
CA SER A 225 -13.59 -8.23 -11.66
C SER A 225 -12.83 -6.98 -12.09
N LEU A 226 -12.60 -6.04 -11.16
CA LEU A 226 -11.87 -4.80 -11.45
C LEU A 226 -10.39 -5.04 -11.75
N THR A 227 -9.79 -6.03 -11.09
CA THR A 227 -8.35 -6.29 -11.20
C THR A 227 -7.98 -7.27 -12.32
N ILE A 228 -8.97 -7.86 -13.02
CA ILE A 228 -8.73 -8.80 -14.11
C ILE A 228 -7.87 -8.20 -15.24
N ILE A 229 -7.94 -6.88 -15.42
CA ILE A 229 -7.15 -6.15 -16.42
C ILE A 229 -5.64 -6.25 -16.17
N PHE A 230 -5.22 -6.42 -14.92
CA PHE A 230 -3.82 -6.53 -14.52
C PHE A 230 -3.33 -7.98 -14.45
N THR A 231 -4.24 -8.93 -14.24
CA THR A 231 -3.89 -10.34 -13.97
C THR A 231 -4.11 -11.26 -15.18
N SER A 232 -4.89 -10.84 -16.18
CA SER A 232 -5.08 -11.58 -17.43
C SER A 232 -4.02 -11.19 -18.47
N PRO A 233 -3.22 -12.13 -19.00
CA PRO A 233 -2.23 -11.84 -20.04
C PRO A 233 -2.83 -11.15 -21.27
N TYR A 234 -4.03 -11.56 -21.66
CA TYR A 234 -4.74 -10.95 -22.79
C TYR A 234 -5.18 -9.51 -22.49
N ALA A 235 -5.73 -9.26 -21.31
CA ALA A 235 -6.18 -7.92 -20.93
C ALA A 235 -5.00 -6.96 -20.74
N LEU A 236 -3.90 -7.47 -20.19
CA LEU A 236 -2.66 -6.73 -20.01
C LEU A 236 -2.06 -6.32 -21.37
N GLU A 237 -1.98 -7.25 -22.32
CA GLU A 237 -1.50 -6.98 -23.68
C GLU A 237 -2.39 -5.95 -24.40
N LYS A 238 -3.72 -6.07 -24.25
CA LYS A 238 -4.67 -5.10 -24.81
C LYS A 238 -4.46 -3.70 -24.21
N MET A 239 -4.30 -3.61 -22.90
CA MET A 239 -4.01 -2.35 -22.22
C MET A 239 -2.71 -1.73 -22.72
N TYR A 240 -1.63 -2.51 -22.89
CA TYR A 240 -0.39 -1.97 -23.46
C TYR A 240 -0.60 -1.41 -24.86
N LYS A 241 -1.35 -2.10 -25.73
CA LYS A 241 -1.70 -1.58 -27.06
C LYS A 241 -2.44 -0.25 -27.02
N GLU A 242 -3.38 -0.08 -26.08
CA GLU A 242 -4.11 1.18 -25.89
C GLU A 242 -3.16 2.31 -25.47
N ILE A 243 -2.25 2.05 -24.52
CA ILE A 243 -1.24 3.02 -24.05
C ILE A 243 -0.36 3.50 -25.21
N TYR A 244 0.19 2.56 -25.99
CA TYR A 244 1.06 2.92 -27.11
C TYR A 244 0.31 3.72 -28.18
N ALA A 245 -0.96 3.39 -28.45
CA ALA A 245 -1.79 4.10 -29.42
C ALA A 245 -2.23 5.51 -28.97
N GLU A 246 -2.27 5.78 -27.66
CA GLU A 246 -2.51 7.12 -27.11
C GLU A 246 -1.26 7.99 -27.24
N ASN A 247 -0.08 7.43 -26.96
CA ASN A 247 1.20 8.14 -27.08
C ASN A 247 1.51 8.55 -28.54
N ASP A 248 1.12 7.74 -29.53
CA ASP A 248 1.29 8.05 -30.96
C ASP A 248 0.41 9.22 -31.46
N LYS A 249 -0.54 9.70 -30.65
CA LYS A 249 -1.47 10.79 -31.01
C LYS A 249 -1.15 12.14 -30.36
N THR A 250 -0.15 12.17 -29.47
CA THR A 250 0.35 13.37 -28.77
C THR A 250 1.64 13.86 -29.39
#